data_AF-A0A8H2XZH4-F1
#
_entry.id   AF-A0A8H2XZH4-F1
#
_cell.length_a   1.000
_cell.length_b   1.000
_cell.length_c   1.000
_cell.angle_alpha   90.00
_cell.angle_beta   90.00
_cell.angle_gamma   90.00
#
_symmetry.space_group_name_H-M   'P 1'
#
loop_
_entity.id
_entity.type
_entity.pdbx_description
1 polymer ?
#
loop_
_entity_poly.entity_id
_entity_poly.type
_entity_poly.pdbx_seq_one_letter_code
_entity_poly.pdbx_strand_id
1 'polypeptide(L)'
;MAYRNLGSVFLGDRVQHIQSPISHIPMSPPPNGESPAQAEGSVDGHTDEVSSQVPDSEHPTEEEREDEQVQEEEQVQEYEQQQSNDESPSEEVELPSGDVEDAPLTAQPELKDAPSLDTLLASNPVSVSPELMLELRVRWLEALVLGIDKDGNAAIPREQDIAGGTLARKLNQAQRSLDDVVKTNDGLRRFMGVYNQNAHLLTPAFAHGLTPSETTSVSDLEALLLESEADIRAADRDLREITDLESRGVLNAGKLPSHEPLQPRVDALIQAHLEDLAKFDSLEERIGALISEYSSHVNGLSELFVAWDLALGQAEATVTKMEKARKRAKETSFD
;
A
#
# COMPACT_ATOMS: atom_id res chain seq x y z
N MET A 1 18.74 41.69 -30.23
CA MET A 1 19.27 40.70 -29.27
C MET A 1 18.09 39.91 -28.75
N ALA A 2 17.96 38.67 -29.22
CA ALA A 2 16.78 37.84 -29.00
C ALA A 2 16.95 36.99 -27.74
N TYR A 3 16.04 37.14 -26.78
CA TYR A 3 15.93 36.25 -25.63
C TYR A 3 15.37 34.91 -26.08
N ARG A 4 16.18 33.86 -25.98
CA ARG A 4 15.74 32.48 -26.21
C ARG A 4 15.04 31.98 -24.95
N ASN A 5 13.77 31.66 -25.10
CA ASN A 5 12.97 30.94 -24.13
C ASN A 5 13.61 29.57 -23.85
N LEU A 6 14.06 29.35 -22.61
CA LEU A 6 14.39 28.03 -22.10
C LEU A 6 13.08 27.30 -21.83
N GLY A 7 12.68 26.47 -22.80
CA GLY A 7 11.58 25.54 -22.64
C GLY A 7 11.90 24.52 -21.56
N SER A 8 11.06 24.50 -20.54
CA SER A 8 10.92 23.45 -19.55
C SER A 8 10.73 22.10 -20.27
N VAL A 9 11.76 21.26 -20.25
CA VAL A 9 11.66 19.84 -20.60
C VAL A 9 11.16 19.15 -19.34
N PHE A 10 9.85 18.99 -19.25
CA PHE A 10 9.23 18.03 -18.36
C PHE A 10 9.81 16.64 -18.70
N LEU A 11 10.64 16.09 -17.81
CA LEU A 11 10.89 14.65 -17.78
C LEU A 11 9.55 13.99 -17.42
N GLY A 12 8.85 13.54 -18.45
CA GLY A 12 7.78 12.57 -18.31
C GLY A 12 8.37 11.28 -17.77
N ASP A 13 8.20 11.11 -16.47
CA ASP A 13 8.42 9.90 -15.69
C ASP A 13 7.58 8.77 -16.31
N ARG A 14 8.20 8.01 -17.22
CA ARG A 14 7.58 6.85 -17.86
C ARG A 14 7.98 5.62 -17.06
N VAL A 15 7.45 5.53 -15.84
CA VAL A 15 7.43 4.29 -15.07
C VAL A 15 6.54 3.31 -15.84
N GLN A 16 7.16 2.50 -16.69
CA GLN A 16 6.52 1.29 -17.17
C GLN A 16 6.42 0.36 -15.96
N HIS A 17 5.24 0.32 -15.35
CA HIS A 17 4.84 -0.80 -14.50
C HIS A 17 4.92 -2.06 -15.35
N ILE A 18 6.06 -2.76 -15.28
CA ILE A 18 6.15 -4.16 -15.61
C ILE A 18 5.32 -4.85 -14.53
N GLN A 19 4.02 -5.05 -14.81
CA GLN A 19 3.20 -5.99 -14.06
C GLN A 19 3.79 -7.37 -14.35
N SER A 20 4.71 -7.81 -13.50
CA SER A 20 5.03 -9.22 -13.36
C SER A 20 3.73 -9.95 -13.01
N PRO A 21 3.26 -10.91 -13.82
CA PRO A 21 2.16 -11.78 -13.42
C PRO A 21 2.69 -12.67 -12.31
N ILE A 22 2.50 -12.23 -11.06
CA ILE A 22 2.57 -13.12 -9.91
C ILE A 22 1.39 -14.06 -10.09
N SER A 23 1.69 -15.24 -10.62
CA SER A 23 0.81 -16.40 -10.61
C SER A 23 0.33 -16.62 -9.18
N HIS A 24 -0.90 -16.21 -8.92
CA HIS A 24 -1.64 -16.59 -7.72
C HIS A 24 -1.69 -18.11 -7.66
N ILE A 25 -0.90 -18.68 -6.75
CA ILE A 25 -1.06 -20.07 -6.33
C ILE A 25 -2.42 -20.13 -5.62
N PRO A 26 -3.41 -20.89 -6.13
CA PRO A 26 -4.65 -21.09 -5.42
C PRO A 26 -4.36 -21.94 -4.17
N MET A 27 -4.32 -21.29 -3.01
CA MET A 27 -4.32 -21.98 -1.72
C MET A 27 -5.64 -22.75 -1.59
N SER A 28 -5.55 -24.08 -1.64
CA SER A 28 -6.67 -24.98 -1.37
C SER A 28 -7.26 -24.70 0.02
N PRO A 29 -8.59 -24.56 0.16
CA PRO A 29 -9.21 -24.39 1.47
C PRO A 29 -9.06 -25.68 2.31
N PRO A 30 -8.91 -25.57 3.64
CA PRO A 30 -8.77 -26.72 4.51
C PRO A 30 -10.04 -27.59 4.52
N PRO A 31 -9.93 -28.92 4.73
CA PRO A 31 -11.06 -29.83 4.76
C PRO A 31 -11.93 -29.53 5.98
N ASN A 32 -13.15 -29.06 5.74
CA ASN A 32 -14.17 -28.90 6.77
C ASN A 32 -14.58 -30.28 7.28
N GLY A 33 -14.32 -30.51 8.57
CA GLY A 33 -14.74 -31.69 9.30
C GLY A 33 -16.26 -31.86 9.28
N GLU A 34 -16.66 -33.11 9.01
CA GLU A 34 -18.02 -33.60 9.04
C GLU A 34 -18.68 -33.38 10.40
N SER A 35 -19.92 -32.92 10.39
CA SER A 35 -20.87 -33.10 11.49
C SER A 35 -22.18 -33.65 10.93
N PRO A 36 -22.74 -34.72 11.53
CA PRO A 36 -23.99 -35.30 11.07
C PRO A 36 -25.16 -34.75 11.88
N ALA A 37 -26.24 -34.33 11.20
CA ALA A 37 -27.62 -34.47 11.70
C ALA A 37 -28.64 -34.02 10.64
N GLN A 38 -29.47 -34.98 10.22
CA GLN A 38 -30.93 -34.93 10.13
C GLN A 38 -31.61 -33.57 9.83
N ALA A 39 -32.43 -33.53 8.79
CA ALA A 39 -33.90 -33.53 8.90
C ALA A 39 -34.57 -33.11 7.58
N GLU A 40 -35.77 -33.66 7.39
CA GLU A 40 -36.61 -33.60 6.20
C GLU A 40 -37.25 -32.24 5.91
N GLY A 41 -37.69 -32.07 4.67
CA GLY A 41 -38.62 -31.02 4.21
C GLY A 41 -38.40 -30.75 2.72
N SER A 42 -39.08 -31.45 1.81
CA SER A 42 -40.39 -31.04 1.25
C SER A 42 -40.39 -29.59 0.75
N VAL A 43 -40.45 -29.41 -0.58
CA VAL A 43 -41.40 -28.51 -1.27
C VAL A 43 -41.24 -28.71 -2.78
N ASP A 44 -42.39 -28.94 -3.40
CA ASP A 44 -42.63 -29.12 -4.83
C ASP A 44 -42.33 -27.86 -5.67
N GLY A 45 -41.94 -28.13 -6.92
CA GLY A 45 -42.39 -27.36 -8.09
C GLY A 45 -41.43 -26.29 -8.60
N HIS A 46 -40.83 -26.52 -9.77
CA HIS A 46 -41.29 -25.95 -11.04
C HIS A 46 -40.39 -26.48 -12.17
N THR A 47 -41.02 -27.09 -13.18
CA THR A 47 -40.39 -27.47 -14.44
C THR A 47 -40.20 -26.23 -15.29
N ASP A 48 -38.97 -25.89 -15.66
CA ASP A 48 -38.72 -25.12 -16.88
C ASP A 48 -37.52 -25.72 -17.61
N GLU A 49 -37.82 -26.32 -18.76
CA GLU A 49 -36.87 -26.89 -19.70
C GLU A 49 -36.08 -25.76 -20.36
N VAL A 50 -34.78 -25.67 -20.09
CA VAL A 50 -33.85 -24.93 -20.95
C VAL A 50 -32.76 -25.90 -21.39
N SER A 51 -32.98 -26.45 -22.59
CA SER A 51 -32.03 -27.28 -23.32
C SER A 51 -30.75 -26.47 -23.58
N SER A 52 -29.69 -26.77 -22.81
CA SER A 52 -28.33 -26.31 -23.09
C SER A 52 -27.49 -27.53 -23.45
N GLN A 53 -27.11 -27.59 -24.73
CA GLN A 53 -26.10 -28.50 -25.23
C GLN A 53 -24.77 -28.17 -24.56
N VAL A 54 -24.39 -29.01 -23.60
CA VAL A 54 -23.03 -29.09 -23.06
C VAL A 54 -22.24 -29.99 -24.01
N PRO A 55 -21.08 -29.57 -24.53
CA PRO A 55 -20.20 -30.47 -25.26
C PRO A 55 -19.63 -31.50 -24.29
N ASP A 56 -19.73 -32.78 -24.66
CA ASP A 56 -19.17 -33.91 -23.94
C ASP A 56 -17.70 -33.63 -23.60
N SER A 57 -17.43 -33.36 -22.32
CA SER A 57 -16.08 -33.26 -21.80
C SER A 57 -15.56 -34.68 -21.61
N GLU A 58 -14.61 -35.06 -22.46
CA GLU A 58 -13.89 -36.31 -22.37
C GLU A 58 -13.23 -36.40 -20.99
N HIS A 59 -13.74 -37.30 -20.15
CA HIS A 59 -13.13 -37.63 -18.87
C HIS A 59 -11.80 -38.35 -19.16
N PRO A 60 -10.67 -37.86 -18.63
CA PRO A 60 -9.39 -38.57 -18.77
C PRO A 60 -9.53 -39.95 -18.15
N THR A 61 -9.06 -40.95 -18.89
CA THR A 61 -9.08 -42.35 -18.49
C THR A 61 -8.09 -42.58 -17.35
N GLU A 62 -8.37 -43.52 -16.46
CA GLU A 62 -7.60 -43.73 -15.21
C GLU A 62 -6.09 -43.97 -15.46
N GLU A 63 -5.68 -44.40 -16.66
CA GLU A 63 -4.27 -44.54 -17.02
C GLU A 63 -3.51 -43.20 -17.12
N GLU A 64 -4.14 -42.10 -17.56
CA GLU A 64 -3.44 -40.80 -17.68
C GLU A 64 -3.20 -40.13 -16.32
N ARG A 65 -3.95 -40.51 -15.28
CA ARG A 65 -3.75 -39.99 -13.92
C ARG A 65 -2.59 -40.63 -13.18
N GLU A 66 -2.22 -41.86 -13.54
CA GLU A 66 -1.09 -42.53 -12.92
C GLU A 66 0.25 -41.94 -13.43
N ASP A 67 0.30 -41.51 -14.69
CA ASP A 67 1.51 -40.91 -15.28
C ASP A 67 1.80 -39.47 -14.78
N GLU A 68 0.77 -38.66 -14.48
CA GLU A 68 0.96 -37.33 -13.89
C GLU A 68 1.47 -37.41 -12.44
N GLN A 69 1.03 -38.42 -11.68
CA GLN A 69 1.41 -38.56 -10.28
C GLN A 69 2.87 -39.00 -10.10
N VAL A 70 3.40 -39.79 -11.05
CA VAL A 70 4.82 -40.18 -11.07
C VAL A 70 5.72 -38.99 -11.42
N GLN A 71 5.28 -38.08 -12.29
CA GLN A 71 6.06 -36.88 -12.63
C GLN A 71 6.16 -35.87 -11.48
N GLU A 72 5.11 -35.73 -10.67
CA GLU A 72 5.18 -34.84 -9.49
C GLU A 72 6.11 -35.41 -8.40
N GLU A 73 6.12 -36.71 -8.17
CA GLU A 73 7.04 -37.32 -7.18
C GLU A 73 8.52 -37.22 -7.60
N GLU A 74 8.82 -37.32 -8.89
CA GLU A 74 10.19 -37.19 -9.41
C GLU A 74 10.70 -35.74 -9.28
N GLN A 75 9.82 -34.75 -9.48
CA GLN A 75 10.16 -33.33 -9.34
C GLN A 75 10.42 -32.91 -7.89
N VAL A 76 9.68 -33.48 -6.93
CA VAL A 76 9.90 -33.22 -5.49
C VAL A 76 11.22 -33.80 -5.00
N GLN A 77 11.62 -34.98 -5.48
CA GLN A 77 12.91 -35.57 -5.12
C GLN A 77 14.10 -34.79 -5.67
N GLU A 78 13.99 -34.20 -6.86
CA GLU A 78 15.07 -33.38 -7.43
C GLU A 78 15.29 -32.08 -6.62
N TYR A 79 14.21 -31.50 -6.07
CA TYR A 79 14.30 -30.31 -5.21
C TYR A 79 14.92 -30.60 -3.84
N GLU A 80 14.59 -31.73 -3.18
CA GLU A 80 15.23 -32.10 -1.90
C GLU A 80 16.71 -32.42 -2.08
N GLN A 81 17.10 -33.02 -3.21
CA GLN A 81 18.49 -33.36 -3.46
C GLN A 81 19.35 -32.11 -3.72
N GLN A 82 18.79 -31.04 -4.31
CA GLN A 82 19.48 -29.77 -4.48
C GLN A 82 19.68 -28.98 -3.18
N GLN A 83 18.77 -29.10 -2.20
CA GLN A 83 18.94 -28.42 -0.90
C GLN A 83 20.02 -29.05 -0.01
N SER A 84 20.39 -30.32 -0.23
CA SER A 84 21.41 -31.02 0.58
C SER A 84 22.86 -30.73 0.18
N ASN A 85 23.11 -30.02 -0.93
CA ASN A 85 24.46 -29.77 -1.46
C ASN A 85 25.01 -28.36 -1.18
N ASP A 86 24.26 -27.47 -0.51
CA ASP A 86 24.71 -26.09 -0.22
C ASP A 86 25.11 -25.86 1.25
N GLU A 87 25.54 -26.94 1.93
CA GLU A 87 26.14 -26.84 3.27
C GLU A 87 27.67 -26.72 3.15
N SER A 88 28.11 -25.53 2.72
CA SER A 88 29.54 -25.19 2.73
C SER A 88 30.06 -25.03 4.18
N PRO A 89 31.31 -25.45 4.44
CA PRO A 89 31.85 -25.51 5.80
C PRO A 89 32.16 -24.10 6.32
N SER A 90 31.68 -23.80 7.52
CA SER A 90 32.02 -22.59 8.27
C SER A 90 33.53 -22.50 8.50
N GLU A 91 34.18 -21.62 7.72
CA GLU A 91 35.60 -21.26 7.85
C GLU A 91 35.74 -20.34 9.07
N GLU A 92 36.34 -20.89 10.12
CA GLU A 92 36.66 -20.24 11.39
C GLU A 92 37.79 -19.23 11.18
N VAL A 93 37.45 -17.95 11.01
CA VAL A 93 38.43 -16.86 10.85
C VAL A 93 38.78 -16.29 12.23
N GLU A 94 39.99 -16.59 12.69
CA GLU A 94 40.66 -15.95 13.82
C GLU A 94 40.76 -14.43 13.62
N LEU A 95 40.28 -13.67 14.60
CA LEU A 95 40.42 -12.21 14.67
C LEU A 95 41.84 -11.82 15.10
N PRO A 96 42.49 -10.83 14.44
CA PRO A 96 43.72 -10.24 14.95
C PRO A 96 43.40 -9.23 16.06
N SER A 97 43.98 -9.47 17.24
CA SER A 97 44.09 -8.49 18.31
C SER A 97 45.01 -7.35 17.87
N GLY A 98 44.42 -6.25 17.42
CA GLY A 98 45.08 -5.00 17.10
C GLY A 98 44.92 -3.99 18.23
N ASP A 99 46.00 -3.73 18.95
CA ASP A 99 46.15 -2.60 19.87
C ASP A 99 45.89 -1.28 19.12
N VAL A 100 44.84 -0.56 19.52
CA VAL A 100 44.61 0.82 19.08
C VAL A 100 44.87 1.75 20.24
N GLU A 101 45.91 2.56 20.04
CA GLU A 101 46.43 3.57 20.93
C GLU A 101 45.42 4.66 21.31
N ASP A 102 45.66 5.18 22.51
CA ASP A 102 45.20 6.44 23.09
C ASP A 102 44.77 7.53 22.08
N ALA A 103 43.48 7.88 22.13
CA ALA A 103 42.99 9.17 21.67
C ALA A 103 42.24 9.90 22.81
N PRO A 104 42.48 11.20 23.01
CA PRO A 104 42.11 11.91 24.22
C PRO A 104 40.61 12.22 24.29
N LEU A 105 40.08 12.08 25.51
CA LEU A 105 38.74 12.47 25.94
C LEU A 105 38.38 13.89 25.51
N THR A 106 37.48 14.01 24.54
CA THR A 106 36.79 15.26 24.20
C THR A 106 35.81 15.59 25.32
N ALA A 107 36.11 16.66 26.03
CA ALA A 107 35.33 17.21 27.14
C ALA A 107 33.87 17.48 26.75
N GLN A 108 32.96 16.93 27.56
CA GLN A 108 31.57 17.40 27.60
C GLN A 108 31.50 18.78 28.29
N PRO A 109 30.71 19.72 27.78
CA PRO A 109 30.42 20.96 28.49
C PRO A 109 29.45 20.68 29.64
N GLU A 110 29.93 20.81 30.88
CA GLU A 110 29.09 20.93 32.08
C GLU A 110 28.20 22.16 31.96
N LEU A 111 26.92 21.95 31.67
CA LEU A 111 25.84 22.91 31.87
C LEU A 111 25.34 22.77 33.32
N LYS A 112 26.11 23.33 34.25
CA LYS A 112 25.61 23.72 35.58
C LYS A 112 24.81 25.01 35.41
N ASP A 113 23.68 25.09 36.11
CA ASP A 113 22.76 26.25 36.21
C ASP A 113 21.58 26.27 35.22
N ALA A 114 20.78 25.19 35.22
CA ALA A 114 19.37 25.30 34.86
C ALA A 114 18.54 25.41 36.16
N PRO A 115 17.80 26.52 36.40
CA PRO A 115 16.89 26.61 37.54
C PRO A 115 15.76 25.59 37.36
N SER A 116 15.62 24.72 38.35
CA SER A 116 14.56 23.72 38.47
C SER A 116 13.18 24.34 38.26
N LEU A 117 12.45 23.84 37.25
CA LEU A 117 11.09 24.22 36.88
C LEU A 117 10.05 24.02 38.00
N ASP A 118 10.40 23.30 39.07
CA ASP A 118 9.53 23.05 40.22
C ASP A 118 9.27 24.28 41.10
N THR A 119 10.06 25.36 40.99
CA THR A 119 9.88 26.56 41.83
C THR A 119 8.86 27.57 41.25
N LEU A 120 8.42 27.41 40.00
CA LEU A 120 7.41 28.31 39.39
C LEU A 120 5.96 27.84 39.57
N LEU A 121 5.74 26.65 40.13
CA LEU A 121 4.40 26.10 40.40
C LEU A 121 3.90 26.33 41.83
N ALA A 122 4.68 26.99 42.68
CA ALA A 122 4.20 27.50 43.96
C ALA A 122 3.39 28.79 43.75
N SER A 123 2.30 28.70 42.98
CA SER A 123 1.27 29.73 42.96
C SER A 123 0.62 29.75 44.34
N ASN A 124 1.04 30.68 45.19
CA ASN A 124 0.24 31.08 46.35
C ASN A 124 -1.18 31.34 45.82
N PRO A 125 -2.21 30.59 46.27
CA PRO A 125 -3.57 30.90 45.88
C PRO A 125 -3.87 32.28 46.46
N VAL A 126 -3.92 33.29 45.58
CA VAL A 126 -4.39 34.63 45.95
C VAL A 126 -5.81 34.41 46.46
N SER A 127 -5.99 34.47 47.78
CA SER A 127 -7.29 34.31 48.41
C SER A 127 -8.11 35.58 48.13
N VAL A 128 -8.65 35.67 46.92
CA VAL A 128 -9.53 36.76 46.51
C VAL A 128 -10.80 36.65 47.34
N SER A 129 -11.20 37.74 47.99
CA SER A 129 -12.43 37.76 48.77
C SER A 129 -13.61 37.39 47.84
N PRO A 130 -14.55 36.54 48.31
CA PRO A 130 -15.65 36.05 47.46
C PRO A 130 -16.51 37.20 46.91
N GLU A 131 -16.60 38.31 47.65
CA GLU A 131 -17.27 39.54 47.23
C GLU A 131 -16.60 40.16 46.00
N LEU A 132 -15.26 40.23 45.98
CA LEU A 132 -14.51 40.79 44.86
C LEU A 132 -14.56 39.87 43.62
N MET A 133 -14.55 38.55 43.80
CA MET A 133 -14.78 37.61 42.70
C MET A 133 -16.16 37.78 42.07
N LEU A 134 -17.19 37.97 42.88
CA LEU A 134 -18.54 38.22 42.38
C LEU A 134 -18.63 39.55 41.64
N GLU A 135 -18.03 40.61 42.18
CA GLU A 135 -18.01 41.92 41.53
C GLU A 135 -17.26 41.88 40.18
N LEU A 136 -16.11 41.21 40.12
CA LEU A 136 -15.34 41.04 38.88
C LEU A 136 -16.12 40.22 37.85
N ARG A 137 -16.85 39.19 38.29
CA ARG A 137 -17.70 38.37 37.42
C ARG A 137 -18.93 39.13 36.93
N VAL A 138 -19.57 39.94 37.78
CA VAL A 138 -20.70 40.81 37.40
C VAL A 138 -20.22 41.87 36.40
N ARG A 139 -19.09 42.52 36.67
CA ARG A 139 -18.49 43.49 35.75
C ARG A 139 -18.08 42.84 34.43
N TRP A 140 -17.61 41.60 34.45
CA TRP A 140 -17.29 40.86 33.22
C TRP A 140 -18.55 40.49 32.43
N LEU A 141 -19.62 40.06 33.11
CA LEU A 141 -20.92 39.79 32.47
C LEU A 141 -21.53 41.07 31.89
N GLU A 142 -21.48 42.18 32.61
CA GLU A 142 -21.93 43.48 32.13
C GLU A 142 -21.13 43.91 30.89
N ALA A 143 -19.81 43.72 30.92
CA ALA A 143 -18.93 44.01 29.82
C ALA A 143 -19.18 43.08 28.60
N LEU A 144 -19.57 41.82 28.82
CA LEU A 144 -19.97 40.88 27.78
C LEU A 144 -21.32 41.24 27.15
N VAL A 145 -22.27 41.71 27.97
CA VAL A 145 -23.61 42.13 27.51
C VAL A 145 -23.57 43.48 26.79
N LEU A 146 -22.77 44.43 27.29
CA LEU A 146 -22.63 45.77 26.71
C LEU A 146 -21.60 45.83 25.57
N GLY A 147 -20.70 44.85 25.50
CA GLY A 147 -19.60 44.81 24.54
C GLY A 147 -18.41 45.66 25.00
N ILE A 148 -17.24 45.04 25.09
CA ILE A 148 -15.96 45.73 25.25
C ILE A 148 -15.41 45.94 23.86
N ASP A 149 -15.15 47.19 23.48
CA ASP A 149 -14.46 47.45 22.21
C ASP A 149 -13.01 46.93 22.30
N LYS A 150 -12.37 46.65 21.15
CA LYS A 150 -11.02 46.05 21.06
C LYS A 150 -9.93 46.81 21.83
N ASP A 151 -10.21 48.06 22.21
CA ASP A 151 -9.32 48.93 22.97
C ASP A 151 -9.56 48.86 24.51
N GLY A 152 -10.39 47.93 25.00
CA GLY A 152 -10.59 47.69 26.43
C GLY A 152 -11.48 48.71 27.15
N ASN A 153 -12.00 49.70 26.44
CA ASN A 153 -12.93 50.70 26.97
C ASN A 153 -14.39 50.24 26.78
N ALA A 154 -15.25 50.59 27.75
CA ALA A 154 -16.69 50.42 27.61
C ALA A 154 -17.15 51.16 26.35
N ALA A 155 -17.62 50.41 25.35
CA ALA A 155 -17.99 50.96 24.06
C ALA A 155 -19.08 52.02 24.26
N ILE A 156 -18.81 53.27 23.83
CA ILE A 156 -19.86 54.29 23.81
C ILE A 156 -20.95 53.76 22.87
N PRO A 157 -22.22 53.65 23.32
CA PRO A 157 -23.27 53.01 22.56
C PRO A 157 -23.41 53.71 21.20
N ARG A 158 -22.97 53.07 20.11
CA ARG A 158 -23.22 53.58 18.76
C ARG A 158 -24.72 53.47 18.52
N GLU A 159 -25.42 54.60 18.36
CA GLU A 159 -26.88 54.66 18.20
C GLU A 159 -27.43 53.77 17.07
N GLN A 160 -26.59 53.39 16.09
CA GLN A 160 -26.97 52.45 15.03
C GLN A 160 -27.19 51.00 15.52
N ASP A 161 -26.68 50.64 16.70
CA ASP A 161 -26.88 49.31 17.31
C ASP A 161 -28.04 49.27 18.33
N ILE A 162 -28.53 50.43 18.77
CA ILE A 162 -29.59 50.55 19.79
C ILE A 162 -30.99 50.60 19.13
N ALA A 163 -31.09 51.03 17.88
CA ALA A 163 -32.37 51.31 17.24
C ALA A 163 -33.06 50.11 16.55
N GLY A 164 -32.52 48.87 16.56
CA GLY A 164 -33.20 47.79 15.81
C GLY A 164 -32.71 46.35 15.94
N GLY A 165 -31.86 46.05 16.91
CA GLY A 165 -31.44 44.68 17.18
C GLY A 165 -31.61 44.34 18.64
N THR A 166 -32.77 43.80 19.01
CA THR A 166 -32.92 43.10 20.29
C THR A 166 -31.77 42.10 20.47
N LEU A 167 -31.33 41.83 21.70
CA LEU A 167 -30.32 40.81 22.00
C LEU A 167 -30.54 39.51 21.20
N ALA A 168 -31.81 39.15 21.02
CA ALA A 168 -32.24 38.04 20.17
C ALA A 168 -31.69 38.13 18.73
N ARG A 169 -31.68 39.29 18.09
CA ARG A 169 -31.15 39.48 16.74
C ARG A 169 -29.62 39.31 16.70
N LYS A 170 -28.90 39.85 17.69
CA LYS A 170 -27.44 39.67 17.81
C LYS A 170 -27.08 38.22 18.09
N LEU A 171 -27.82 37.53 18.97
CA LEU A 171 -27.67 36.10 19.23
C LEU A 171 -27.95 35.27 17.97
N ASN A 172 -29.02 35.57 17.25
CA ASN A 172 -29.34 34.90 15.98
C ASN A 172 -28.25 35.12 14.92
N GLN A 173 -27.64 36.32 14.87
CA GLN A 173 -26.53 36.59 13.97
C GLN A 173 -25.27 35.82 14.36
N ALA A 174 -24.93 35.79 15.66
CA ALA A 174 -23.82 35.01 16.18
C ALA A 174 -24.03 33.51 15.93
N GLN A 175 -25.23 32.99 16.19
CA GLN A 175 -25.59 31.61 15.91
C GLN A 175 -25.44 31.28 14.42
N ARG A 176 -25.93 32.12 13.52
CA ARG A 176 -25.76 31.94 12.08
C ARG A 176 -24.28 31.93 11.67
N SER A 177 -23.47 32.82 12.25
CA SER A 177 -22.03 32.85 11.96
C SER A 177 -21.32 31.61 12.51
N LEU A 178 -21.72 31.10 13.67
CA LEU A 178 -21.18 29.87 14.25
C LEU A 178 -21.59 28.66 13.40
N ASP A 179 -22.86 28.57 13.00
CA ASP A 179 -23.36 27.51 12.12
C ASP A 179 -22.63 27.50 10.77
N ASP A 180 -22.28 28.68 10.24
CA ASP A 180 -21.53 28.81 8.99
C ASP A 180 -20.07 28.32 9.15
N VAL A 181 -19.40 28.69 10.24
CA VAL A 181 -18.05 28.19 10.57
C VAL A 181 -18.06 26.68 10.83
N VAL A 182 -19.07 26.16 11.52
CA VAL A 182 -19.23 24.72 11.75
C VAL A 182 -19.56 23.99 10.45
N LYS A 183 -20.24 24.63 9.50
CA LYS A 183 -20.52 24.03 8.19
C LYS A 183 -19.30 23.95 7.29
N THR A 184 -18.40 24.93 7.38
CA THR A 184 -17.16 24.98 6.59
C THR A 184 -16.07 24.06 7.14
N ASN A 185 -16.17 23.63 8.39
CA ASN A 185 -15.19 22.75 9.03
C ASN A 185 -15.80 21.41 9.47
N ASP A 186 -15.47 20.34 8.76
CA ASP A 186 -15.99 19.00 9.07
C ASP A 186 -15.52 18.45 10.42
N GLY A 187 -14.33 18.86 10.90
CA GLY A 187 -13.83 18.48 12.22
C GLY A 187 -14.70 19.06 13.35
N LEU A 188 -15.03 20.35 13.27
CA LEU A 188 -15.95 21.01 14.21
C LEU A 188 -17.36 20.43 14.10
N ARG A 189 -17.85 20.10 12.90
CA ARG A 189 -19.15 19.45 12.71
C ARG A 189 -19.20 18.08 13.41
N ARG A 190 -18.16 17.26 13.26
CA ARG A 190 -18.05 15.96 13.96
C ARG A 190 -18.00 16.16 15.47
N PHE A 191 -17.18 17.10 15.94
CA PHE A 191 -17.07 17.43 17.36
C PHE A 191 -18.40 17.90 17.96
N MET A 192 -19.14 18.79 17.27
CA MET A 192 -20.45 19.28 17.71
C MET A 192 -21.50 18.15 17.81
N GLY A 193 -21.41 17.12 16.95
CA GLY A 193 -22.26 15.93 17.04
C GLY A 193 -21.98 15.08 18.28
N VAL A 194 -20.72 15.04 18.73
CA VAL A 194 -20.28 14.33 19.94
C VAL A 194 -20.24 15.25 21.17
N TYR A 195 -20.53 16.53 21.02
CA TYR A 195 -20.38 17.53 22.07
C TYR A 195 -21.18 17.19 23.32
N ASN A 196 -22.43 16.74 23.18
CA ASN A 196 -23.25 16.34 24.33
C ASN A 196 -22.69 15.09 25.03
N GLN A 197 -22.04 14.20 24.30
CA GLN A 197 -21.40 13.01 24.88
C GLN A 197 -20.14 13.43 25.65
N ASN A 198 -19.36 14.36 25.12
CA ASN A 198 -18.10 14.84 25.71
C ASN A 198 -18.24 16.10 26.58
N ALA A 199 -19.47 16.58 26.83
CA ALA A 199 -19.70 17.82 27.58
C ALA A 199 -19.11 17.76 29.00
N HIS A 200 -19.07 16.56 29.59
CA HIS A 200 -18.45 16.31 30.88
C HIS A 200 -16.91 16.51 30.85
N LEU A 201 -16.24 16.20 29.74
CA LEU A 201 -14.80 16.43 29.55
C LEU A 201 -14.45 17.91 29.35
N LEU A 202 -15.41 18.70 28.84
CA LEU A 202 -15.26 20.15 28.63
C LEU A 202 -15.65 20.96 29.87
N THR A 203 -16.23 20.32 30.88
CA THR A 203 -16.53 20.98 32.15
C THR A 203 -15.20 21.26 32.85
N PRO A 204 -14.96 22.50 33.33
CA PRO A 204 -13.69 22.88 33.96
C PRO A 204 -13.26 21.94 35.09
N ALA A 205 -14.21 21.25 35.74
CA ALA A 205 -13.94 20.21 36.73
C ALA A 205 -12.96 19.13 36.24
N PHE A 206 -13.02 18.75 34.95
CA PHE A 206 -12.08 17.82 34.33
C PHE A 206 -10.71 18.47 34.07
N ALA A 207 -10.70 19.69 33.53
CA ALA A 207 -9.46 20.42 33.21
C ALA A 207 -8.66 20.88 34.44
N HIS A 208 -9.32 21.07 35.59
CA HIS A 208 -8.64 21.46 36.84
C HIS A 208 -7.83 20.32 37.46
N GLY A 209 -7.74 19.15 36.83
CA GLY A 209 -6.94 18.07 37.39
C GLY A 209 -7.41 17.71 38.80
N LEU A 210 -8.70 17.90 39.09
CA LEU A 210 -9.42 17.01 39.99
C LEU A 210 -9.46 15.64 39.30
N THR A 211 -8.26 15.08 39.08
CA THR A 211 -7.94 13.70 39.36
C THR A 211 -8.78 13.27 40.56
N PRO A 212 -9.22 12.01 40.64
CA PRO A 212 -9.83 11.49 41.85
C PRO A 212 -8.87 11.67 43.04
N SER A 213 -8.88 12.86 43.62
CA SER A 213 -7.99 13.35 44.64
C SER A 213 -8.74 13.07 45.92
N GLU A 214 -8.24 12.06 46.62
CA GLU A 214 -8.51 11.72 48.02
C GLU A 214 -9.87 11.13 48.39
N THR A 215 -10.86 11.09 47.48
CA THR A 215 -12.16 10.49 47.79
C THR A 215 -12.63 9.40 46.83
N THR A 216 -11.79 8.88 45.92
CA THR A 216 -12.12 7.55 45.36
C THR A 216 -12.10 6.59 46.52
N SER A 217 -13.27 6.05 46.83
CA SER A 217 -13.35 5.04 47.87
C SER A 217 -12.44 3.88 47.47
N VAL A 218 -11.87 3.18 48.44
CA VAL A 218 -11.02 2.01 48.17
C VAL A 218 -11.76 1.02 47.25
N SER A 219 -13.09 0.95 47.39
CA SER A 219 -13.98 0.17 46.51
C SER A 219 -13.96 0.63 45.04
N ASP A 220 -13.86 1.93 44.76
CA ASP A 220 -13.82 2.44 43.38
C ASP A 220 -12.46 2.18 42.75
N LEU A 221 -11.38 2.25 43.54
CA LEU A 221 -10.03 1.86 43.10
C LEU A 221 -9.94 0.37 42.82
N GLU A 222 -10.55 -0.48 43.65
CA GLU A 222 -10.65 -1.92 43.40
C GLU A 222 -11.44 -2.21 42.12
N ALA A 223 -12.55 -1.51 41.89
CA ALA A 223 -13.32 -1.65 40.65
C ALA A 223 -12.52 -1.24 39.41
N LEU A 224 -11.79 -0.11 39.49
CA LEU A 224 -10.94 0.38 38.39
C LEU A 224 -9.76 -0.57 38.15
N LEU A 225 -9.17 -1.13 39.20
CA LEU A 225 -8.10 -2.13 39.08
C LEU A 225 -8.62 -3.41 38.42
N LEU A 226 -9.82 -3.89 38.80
CA LEU A 226 -10.46 -5.04 38.15
C LEU A 226 -10.81 -4.76 36.68
N GLU A 227 -11.25 -3.55 36.35
CA GLU A 227 -11.52 -3.15 34.97
C GLU A 227 -10.23 -3.09 34.13
N SER A 228 -9.15 -2.55 34.71
CA SER A 228 -7.84 -2.43 34.04
C SER A 228 -6.99 -3.70 34.08
N GLU A 229 -7.39 -4.74 34.81
CA GLU A 229 -6.63 -6.00 34.93
C GLU A 229 -6.37 -6.64 33.55
N ALA A 230 -7.37 -6.62 32.67
CA ALA A 230 -7.25 -7.17 31.32
C ALA A 230 -6.22 -6.40 30.48
N ASP A 231 -6.23 -5.07 30.57
CA ASP A 231 -5.32 -4.19 29.84
C ASP A 231 -3.88 -4.30 30.37
N ILE A 232 -3.71 -4.38 31.69
CA ILE A 232 -2.39 -4.59 32.32
C ILE A 232 -1.80 -5.94 31.88
N ARG A 233 -2.63 -7.00 31.80
CA ARG A 233 -2.18 -8.31 31.29
C ARG A 233 -1.85 -8.28 29.80
N ALA A 234 -2.60 -7.52 29.00
CA ALA A 234 -2.28 -7.34 27.60
C ALA A 234 -0.92 -6.62 27.44
N ALA A 235 -0.73 -5.51 28.14
CA ALA A 235 0.53 -4.77 28.14
C ALA A 235 1.72 -5.63 28.61
N ASP A 236 1.54 -6.49 29.62
CA ASP A 236 2.61 -7.41 30.05
C ASP A 236 2.96 -8.45 28.98
N ARG A 237 1.97 -8.95 28.21
CA ARG A 237 2.24 -9.82 27.06
C ARG A 237 3.02 -9.08 25.97
N ASP A 238 2.60 -7.86 25.65
CA ASP A 238 3.24 -7.04 24.62
C ASP A 238 4.68 -6.68 25.01
N LEU A 239 4.92 -6.34 26.28
CA LEU A 239 6.26 -6.08 26.79
C LEU A 239 7.15 -7.32 26.71
N ARG A 240 6.61 -8.51 27.00
CA ARG A 240 7.36 -9.77 26.83
C ARG A 240 7.69 -10.03 25.36
N GLU A 241 6.75 -9.79 24.46
CA GLU A 241 6.99 -9.91 23.00
C GLU A 241 8.07 -8.93 22.55
N ILE A 242 8.04 -7.67 22.99
CA ILE A 242 9.08 -6.68 22.71
C ILE A 242 10.43 -7.17 23.21
N THR A 243 10.52 -7.73 24.43
CA THR A 243 11.78 -8.27 24.94
C THR A 243 12.27 -9.50 24.16
N ASP A 244 11.36 -10.34 23.66
CA ASP A 244 11.70 -11.46 22.77
C ASP A 244 12.24 -10.94 21.43
N LEU A 245 11.57 -9.96 20.81
CA LEU A 245 12.03 -9.29 19.58
C LEU A 245 13.37 -8.56 19.77
N GLU A 246 13.60 -7.95 20.92
CA GLU A 246 14.89 -7.37 21.31
C GLU A 246 15.98 -8.43 21.41
N SER A 247 15.69 -9.56 22.08
CA SER A 247 16.63 -10.68 22.21
C SER A 247 16.98 -11.33 20.87
N ARG A 248 16.03 -11.32 19.92
CA ARG A 248 16.24 -11.74 18.52
C ARG A 248 17.02 -10.72 17.70
N GLY A 249 17.34 -9.56 18.26
CA GLY A 249 18.08 -8.50 17.60
C GLY A 249 17.29 -7.88 16.44
N VAL A 250 15.97 -7.73 16.59
CA VAL A 250 15.10 -7.07 15.60
C VAL A 250 15.10 -5.54 15.78
N LEU A 251 15.43 -5.06 16.98
CA LEU A 251 15.57 -3.62 17.25
C LEU A 251 16.84 -3.04 16.58
N ASN A 252 16.78 -1.77 16.17
CA ASN A 252 17.87 -1.05 15.48
C ASN A 252 18.23 -1.58 14.08
N ALA A 253 17.24 -1.66 13.18
CA ALA A 253 17.36 -2.16 11.80
C ALA A 253 17.84 -3.62 11.69
N GLY A 254 17.88 -4.35 12.80
CA GLY A 254 18.32 -5.72 12.88
C GLY A 254 19.77 -5.92 12.44
N LYS A 255 19.99 -6.86 11.51
CA LYS A 255 21.31 -7.17 10.95
C LYS A 255 21.73 -6.22 9.81
N LEU A 256 20.99 -5.12 9.56
CA LEU A 256 21.28 -4.20 8.46
C LEU A 256 22.74 -3.71 8.39
N PRO A 257 23.42 -3.30 9.49
CA PRO A 257 24.83 -2.89 9.40
C PRO A 257 25.76 -4.05 9.00
N SER A 258 25.39 -5.31 9.29
CA SER A 258 26.19 -6.47 8.84
C SER A 258 26.08 -6.73 7.33
N HIS A 259 25.16 -6.06 6.64
CA HIS A 259 24.99 -6.16 5.18
C HIS A 259 25.68 -5.04 4.41
N GLU A 260 26.27 -4.04 5.08
CA GLU A 260 27.14 -3.04 4.45
C GLU A 260 28.25 -3.66 3.58
N PRO A 261 28.98 -4.72 4.01
CA PRO A 261 30.00 -5.35 3.16
C PRO A 261 29.42 -6.12 1.95
N LEU A 262 28.11 -6.41 1.91
CA LEU A 262 27.47 -7.05 0.75
C LEU A 262 27.17 -6.05 -0.37
N GLN A 263 27.15 -4.75 -0.09
CA GLN A 263 26.88 -3.71 -1.08
C GLN A 263 27.75 -3.83 -2.36
N PRO A 264 29.08 -3.97 -2.30
CA PRO A 264 29.89 -4.13 -3.52
C PRO A 264 29.56 -5.39 -4.32
N ARG A 265 29.09 -6.46 -3.66
CA ARG A 265 28.68 -7.68 -4.34
C ARG A 265 27.35 -7.48 -5.09
N VAL A 266 26.42 -6.75 -4.48
CA VAL A 266 25.15 -6.38 -5.13
C VAL A 266 25.41 -5.46 -6.32
N ASP A 267 26.29 -4.47 -6.16
CA ASP A 267 26.66 -3.56 -7.25
C ASP A 267 27.33 -4.31 -8.41
N ALA A 268 28.24 -5.25 -8.11
CA ALA A 268 28.85 -6.11 -9.12
C ALA A 268 27.82 -6.99 -9.84
N LEU A 269 26.83 -7.53 -9.11
CA LEU A 269 25.75 -8.33 -9.68
C LEU A 269 24.86 -7.48 -10.61
N ILE A 270 24.52 -6.26 -10.19
CA ILE A 270 23.74 -5.31 -10.99
C ILE A 270 24.51 -4.99 -12.28
N GLN A 271 25.81 -4.71 -12.17
CA GLN A 271 26.64 -4.42 -13.34
C GLN A 271 26.69 -5.62 -14.31
N ALA A 272 26.93 -6.83 -13.80
CA ALA A 272 26.93 -8.05 -14.62
C ALA A 272 25.58 -8.25 -15.33
N HIS A 273 24.47 -8.00 -14.64
CA HIS A 273 23.14 -8.11 -15.22
C HIS A 273 22.92 -7.09 -16.36
N LEU A 274 23.38 -5.85 -16.20
CA LEU A 274 23.28 -4.83 -17.25
C LEU A 274 24.13 -5.19 -18.48
N GLU A 275 25.32 -5.77 -18.28
CA GLU A 275 26.14 -6.27 -19.38
C GLU A 275 25.46 -7.43 -20.11
N ASP A 276 24.77 -8.30 -19.39
CA ASP A 276 24.05 -9.43 -19.98
C ASP A 276 22.80 -8.98 -20.75
N LEU A 277 22.07 -7.96 -20.27
CA LEU A 277 20.96 -7.35 -21.02
C LEU A 277 21.46 -6.76 -22.35
N ALA A 278 22.61 -6.06 -22.35
CA ALA A 278 23.19 -5.53 -23.59
C ALA A 278 23.59 -6.64 -24.58
N LYS A 279 24.10 -7.78 -24.08
CA LYS A 279 24.38 -8.95 -24.94
C LYS A 279 23.09 -9.54 -25.48
N PHE A 280 22.05 -9.64 -24.66
CA PHE A 280 20.75 -10.17 -25.07
C PHE A 280 20.13 -9.33 -26.20
N ASP A 281 20.15 -8.00 -26.07
CA ASP A 281 19.66 -7.08 -27.12
C ASP A 281 20.39 -7.31 -28.45
N SER A 282 21.71 -7.49 -28.41
CA SER A 282 22.52 -7.76 -29.61
C SER A 282 22.20 -9.11 -30.26
N LEU A 283 21.87 -10.11 -29.45
CA LEU A 283 21.46 -11.44 -29.93
C LEU A 283 20.06 -11.39 -30.52
N GLU A 284 19.14 -10.66 -29.89
CA GLU A 284 17.78 -10.45 -30.39
C GLU A 284 17.80 -9.76 -31.75
N GLU A 285 18.59 -8.68 -31.91
CA GLU A 285 18.76 -7.99 -33.20
C GLU A 285 19.28 -8.96 -34.28
N ARG A 286 20.30 -9.77 -33.95
CA ARG A 286 20.87 -10.75 -34.87
C ARG A 286 19.88 -11.85 -35.25
N ILE A 287 19.11 -12.36 -34.30
CA ILE A 287 18.08 -13.38 -34.56
C ILE A 287 16.96 -12.78 -35.43
N GLY A 288 16.52 -11.56 -35.12
CA GLY A 288 15.54 -10.84 -35.92
C GLY A 288 16.00 -10.63 -37.36
N ALA A 289 17.26 -10.26 -37.57
CA ALA A 289 17.86 -10.13 -38.91
C ALA A 289 17.86 -11.47 -39.66
N LEU A 290 18.26 -12.56 -39.00
CA LEU A 290 18.29 -13.90 -39.60
C LEU A 290 16.89 -14.39 -40.01
N ILE A 291 15.88 -14.16 -39.16
CA ILE A 291 14.48 -14.51 -39.46
C ILE A 291 13.97 -13.70 -40.65
N SER A 292 14.31 -12.40 -40.71
CA SER A 292 13.94 -11.54 -41.83
C SER A 292 14.57 -11.99 -43.15
N GLU A 293 15.86 -12.33 -43.15
CA GLU A 293 16.56 -12.86 -44.33
C GLU A 293 15.95 -14.19 -44.78
N TYR A 294 15.69 -15.12 -43.85
CA TYR A 294 15.04 -16.39 -44.15
C TYR A 294 13.66 -16.19 -44.76
N SER A 295 12.84 -15.31 -44.19
CA SER A 295 11.51 -14.97 -44.74
C SER A 295 11.62 -14.41 -46.15
N SER A 296 12.58 -13.52 -46.41
CA SER A 296 12.84 -13.00 -47.76
C SER A 296 13.24 -14.10 -48.74
N HIS A 297 14.10 -15.04 -48.33
CA HIS A 297 14.50 -16.17 -49.16
C HIS A 297 13.32 -17.11 -49.46
N VAL A 298 12.50 -17.45 -48.47
CA VAL A 298 11.30 -18.28 -48.66
C VAL A 298 10.29 -17.59 -49.60
N ASN A 299 10.09 -16.29 -49.47
CA ASN A 299 9.25 -15.53 -50.38
C ASN A 299 9.80 -15.57 -51.82
N GLY A 300 11.12 -15.37 -52.00
CA GLY A 300 11.76 -15.48 -53.31
C GLY A 300 11.65 -16.88 -53.94
N LEU A 301 11.81 -17.94 -53.15
CA LEU A 301 11.57 -19.32 -53.62
C LEU A 301 10.13 -19.53 -54.03
N SER A 302 9.17 -19.03 -53.24
CA SER A 302 7.75 -19.12 -53.54
C SER A 302 7.39 -18.39 -54.84
N GLU A 303 7.93 -17.19 -55.06
CA GLU A 303 7.78 -16.45 -56.32
C GLU A 303 8.37 -17.20 -57.51
N LEU A 304 9.56 -17.81 -57.34
CA LEU A 304 10.19 -18.63 -58.39
C LEU A 304 9.33 -19.85 -58.75
N PHE A 305 8.76 -20.54 -57.76
CA PHE A 305 7.87 -21.68 -57.99
C PHE A 305 6.61 -21.27 -58.75
N VAL A 306 5.99 -20.14 -58.39
CA VAL A 306 4.83 -19.60 -59.13
C VAL A 306 5.22 -19.25 -60.56
N ALA A 307 6.37 -18.61 -60.77
CA ALA A 307 6.85 -18.28 -62.12
C ALA A 307 7.11 -19.53 -62.98
N TRP A 308 7.66 -20.60 -62.38
CA TRP A 308 7.87 -21.87 -63.05
C TRP A 308 6.57 -22.57 -63.41
N ASP A 309 5.60 -22.61 -62.50
CA ASP A 309 4.27 -23.19 -62.75
C ASP A 309 3.57 -22.49 -63.92
N LEU A 310 3.60 -21.15 -63.94
CA LEU A 310 3.07 -20.37 -65.06
C LEU A 310 3.79 -20.64 -66.38
N ALA A 311 5.13 -20.74 -66.38
CA ALA A 311 5.91 -21.04 -67.58
C ALA A 311 5.63 -22.45 -68.10
N LEU A 312 5.49 -23.43 -67.21
CA LEU A 312 5.14 -24.81 -67.53
C LEU A 312 3.73 -24.88 -68.12
N GLY A 313 2.75 -24.21 -67.50
CA GLY A 313 1.39 -24.13 -68.03
C GLY A 313 1.31 -23.47 -69.42
N GLN A 314 2.13 -22.44 -69.68
CA GLN A 314 2.25 -21.85 -71.02
C GLN A 314 2.84 -22.84 -72.03
N ALA A 315 3.91 -23.54 -71.66
CA ALA A 315 4.53 -24.56 -72.52
C ALA A 315 3.51 -25.67 -72.86
N GLU A 316 2.79 -26.19 -71.88
CA GLU A 316 1.71 -27.17 -72.07
C GLU A 316 0.60 -26.65 -72.99
N ALA A 317 0.16 -25.40 -72.81
CA ALA A 317 -0.84 -24.77 -73.68
C ALA A 317 -0.34 -24.68 -75.14
N THR A 318 0.95 -24.38 -75.36
CA THR A 318 1.51 -24.37 -76.71
C THR A 318 1.58 -25.78 -77.33
N VAL A 319 2.00 -26.79 -76.56
CA VAL A 319 2.05 -28.19 -77.01
C VAL A 319 0.66 -28.68 -77.38
N THR A 320 -0.34 -28.48 -76.52
CA THR A 320 -1.72 -28.89 -76.81
C THR A 320 -2.30 -28.18 -78.04
N LYS A 321 -1.95 -26.91 -78.29
CA LYS A 321 -2.33 -26.20 -79.52
C LYS A 321 -1.68 -26.84 -80.76
N MET A 322 -0.39 -27.17 -80.70
CA MET A 322 0.34 -27.82 -81.79
C MET A 322 -0.20 -29.23 -82.08
N GLU A 323 -0.53 -30.00 -81.04
CA GLU A 323 -1.15 -31.32 -81.17
C GLU A 323 -2.54 -31.26 -81.80
N LYS A 324 -3.39 -30.32 -81.36
CA LYS A 324 -4.71 -30.10 -81.97
C LYS A 324 -4.59 -29.70 -83.44
N ALA A 325 -3.65 -28.81 -83.78
CA ALA A 325 -3.39 -28.42 -85.17
C ALA A 325 -2.93 -29.61 -86.01
N ARG A 326 -2.01 -30.43 -85.49
CA ARG A 326 -1.52 -31.65 -86.15
C ARG A 326 -2.64 -32.68 -86.36
N LYS A 327 -3.54 -32.85 -85.38
CA LYS A 327 -4.69 -33.76 -85.50
C LYS A 327 -5.64 -33.31 -86.62
N ARG A 328 -5.99 -32.02 -86.67
CA ARG A 328 -6.81 -31.46 -87.76
C ARG A 328 -6.15 -31.61 -89.13
N ALA A 329 -4.85 -31.36 -89.23
CA ALA A 329 -4.13 -31.52 -90.50
C ALA A 329 -4.16 -32.97 -91.01
N LYS A 330 -4.08 -33.96 -90.11
CA LYS A 330 -4.24 -35.38 -90.46
C LYS A 330 -5.66 -35.69 -90.93
N GLU A 331 -6.67 -35.16 -90.24
CA GLU A 331 -8.09 -35.31 -90.64
C GLU A 331 -8.34 -34.73 -92.04
N THR A 332 -7.83 -33.54 -92.34
CA THR A 332 -7.98 -32.92 -93.67
C THR A 332 -7.16 -33.58 -94.78
N SER A 333 -6.16 -34.41 -94.44
CA SER A 333 -5.31 -35.07 -95.44
C SER A 333 -5.87 -36.40 -95.98
N PHE A 334 -6.99 -36.87 -95.41
CA PHE A 334 -7.61 -38.15 -95.76
C PHE A 334 -8.88 -38.00 -96.61
N ASP A 335 -9.37 -36.78 -96.80
CA ASP A 335 -10.42 -36.41 -97.77
C ASP A 335 -9.80 -36.02 -99.12
#